data_AF-A0A8J2H5A9-F1
#
_entry.id   AF-A0A8J2H5A9-F1
#
_cell.length_a   1.000
_cell.length_b   1.000
_cell.length_c   1.000
_cell.angle_alpha   90.00
_cell.angle_beta   90.00
_cell.angle_gamma   90.00
#
_symmetry.space_group_name_H-M   'P 1'
#
loop_
_entity.id
_entity.type
_entity.pdbx_description
1 polymer ?
#
loop_
_entity_poly.entity_id
_entity_poly.type
_entity_poly.pdbx_seq_one_letter_code
_entity_poly.pdbx_strand_id
1 'polypeptide(L)'
;PKKYESLKIYLGISLKRPIVTRWNSTFDCISQLLTVQDKLLDNNELKLPKAFNSSDIQFLKEFVRCSKPLACAIDRLQADKSYYGVLPTLISLKYDLKNFIADEIVVDCKPLAEAIIKGVDERFQKLFDPSQLDADPFIAAISHPQFKGRWLTSFTEEEQKLVHQRFSE
;
A
#
# COMPACT_ATOMS: atom_id res chain seq x y z
N PRO A 1 2.72 31.94 -8.58
CA PRO A 1 3.15 31.70 -9.98
C PRO A 1 4.69 31.63 -10.13
N LYS A 2 5.42 32.74 -9.92
CA LYS A 2 6.89 32.80 -10.14
C LYS A 2 7.69 31.75 -9.37
N LYS A 3 7.41 31.53 -8.07
CA LYS A 3 8.12 30.53 -7.26
C LYS A 3 7.94 29.08 -7.75
N TYR A 4 6.77 28.74 -8.27
CA TYR A 4 6.49 27.38 -8.77
C TYR A 4 7.21 27.12 -10.10
N GLU A 5 7.26 28.11 -10.98
CA GLU A 5 8.01 28.02 -12.24
C GLU A 5 9.52 27.91 -11.98
N SER A 6 10.07 28.73 -11.09
CA SER A 6 11.48 28.60 -10.66
C SER A 6 11.78 27.22 -10.08
N LEU A 7 10.88 26.69 -9.23
CA LEU A 7 11.02 25.35 -8.66
C LEU A 7 10.97 24.27 -9.75
N LYS A 8 10.05 24.38 -10.72
CA LYS A 8 9.94 23.45 -11.85
C LYS A 8 11.19 23.46 -12.73
N ILE A 9 11.76 24.64 -12.99
CA ILE A 9 13.01 24.80 -13.74
C ILE A 9 14.16 24.12 -13.00
N TYR A 10 14.32 24.40 -11.71
CA TYR A 10 15.39 23.83 -10.90
C TYR A 10 15.28 22.31 -10.76
N LEU A 11 14.10 21.80 -10.43
CA LEU A 11 13.88 20.36 -10.24
C LEU A 11 13.87 19.60 -11.57
N GLY A 12 13.54 20.25 -12.69
CA GLY A 12 13.38 19.63 -14.01
C GLY A 12 12.10 18.80 -14.14
N ILE A 13 11.25 18.82 -13.12
CA ILE A 13 9.99 18.07 -13.07
C ILE A 13 8.87 18.94 -12.51
N SER A 14 7.64 18.63 -12.90
CA SER A 14 6.45 19.14 -12.23
C SER A 14 6.12 18.23 -11.06
N LEU A 15 6.30 18.72 -9.84
CA LEU A 15 5.90 17.98 -8.64
C LEU A 15 4.39 17.73 -8.64
N LYS A 16 4.01 16.46 -8.44
CA LYS A 16 2.66 16.03 -8.13
C LYS A 16 2.24 16.67 -6.80
N ARG A 17 0.95 16.97 -6.69
CA ARG A 17 0.38 17.48 -5.44
C ARG A 17 -0.51 16.40 -4.83
N PRO A 18 -0.43 16.19 -3.50
CA PRO A 18 -1.37 15.31 -2.84
C PRO A 18 -2.78 15.88 -3.03
N ILE A 19 -3.74 15.01 -3.36
CA ILE A 19 -5.15 15.35 -3.53
C ILE A 19 -5.97 14.45 -2.59
N VAL A 20 -6.86 15.05 -1.80
CA VAL A 20 -7.64 14.34 -0.79
C VAL A 20 -8.53 13.26 -1.41
N THR A 21 -8.99 13.47 -2.64
CA THR A 21 -9.91 12.58 -3.36
C THR A 21 -9.26 11.32 -3.92
N ARG A 22 -7.92 11.24 -3.93
CA ARG A 22 -7.20 10.06 -4.45
C ARG A 22 -6.24 9.54 -3.39
N TRP A 23 -6.58 8.38 -2.83
CA TRP A 23 -5.93 7.83 -1.62
C TRP A 23 -4.44 7.53 -1.80
N ASN A 24 -3.96 7.23 -3.02
CA ASN A 24 -2.54 7.02 -3.31
C ASN A 24 -1.77 8.29 -3.71
N SER A 25 -2.40 9.48 -3.69
CA SER A 25 -1.77 10.72 -4.16
C SER A 25 -0.57 11.17 -3.32
N THR A 26 -0.59 10.92 -2.00
CA THR A 26 0.56 11.22 -1.12
C THR A 26 1.74 10.31 -1.45
N PHE A 27 1.50 9.00 -1.63
CA PHE A 27 2.51 8.05 -2.09
C PHE A 27 3.12 8.50 -3.42
N ASP A 28 2.29 8.88 -4.38
CA ASP A 28 2.71 9.39 -5.69
C ASP A 28 3.61 10.63 -5.58
N CYS A 29 3.22 11.57 -4.72
CA CYS A 29 3.94 12.82 -4.48
C CYS A 29 5.33 12.54 -3.88
N ILE A 30 5.39 11.76 -2.80
CA ILE A 30 6.66 11.47 -2.13
C ILE A 30 7.56 10.59 -3.00
N SER A 31 7.00 9.62 -3.71
CA SER A 31 7.77 8.79 -4.66
C SER A 31 8.43 9.64 -5.75
N GLN A 32 7.72 10.63 -6.28
CA GLN A 32 8.29 11.56 -7.24
C GLN A 32 9.33 12.47 -6.60
N LEU A 33 9.08 12.95 -5.38
CA LEU A 33 10.01 13.79 -4.63
C LEU A 33 11.37 13.10 -4.45
N LEU A 34 11.38 11.80 -4.16
CA LEU A 34 12.61 11.01 -4.03
C LEU A 34 13.41 10.89 -5.32
N THR A 35 12.81 11.05 -6.50
CA THR A 35 13.54 11.05 -7.78
C THR A 35 14.49 12.24 -7.94
N VAL A 36 14.27 13.30 -7.16
CA VAL A 36 15.08 14.52 -7.14
C VAL A 36 15.76 14.75 -5.78
N GLN A 37 15.94 13.68 -4.98
CA GLN A 37 16.48 13.76 -3.62
C GLN A 37 17.80 14.56 -3.52
N ASP A 38 18.69 14.46 -4.51
CA ASP A 38 19.98 15.14 -4.49
C ASP A 38 19.81 16.67 -4.53
N LYS A 39 18.82 17.14 -5.29
CA LYS A 39 18.44 18.55 -5.37
C LYS A 39 17.70 19.04 -4.14
N LEU A 40 17.10 18.14 -3.36
CA LEU A 40 16.42 18.48 -2.09
C LEU A 40 17.42 18.64 -0.95
N LEU A 41 18.50 17.87 -0.97
CA LEU A 41 19.62 18.01 -0.04
C LEU A 41 20.39 19.33 -0.32
N ASP A 42 20.41 19.79 -1.57
CA ASP A 42 20.94 21.11 -1.92
C ASP A 42 19.90 22.23 -1.71
N ASN A 43 20.00 22.90 -0.55
CA ASN A 43 19.09 23.99 -0.20
C ASN A 43 19.48 25.36 -0.79
N ASN A 44 20.60 25.47 -1.51
CA ASN A 44 21.09 26.77 -2.00
C ASN A 44 20.10 27.43 -2.98
N GLU A 45 19.52 26.63 -3.86
CA GLU A 45 18.55 27.07 -4.87
C GLU A 45 17.10 27.06 -4.35
N LEU A 46 16.76 26.10 -3.50
CA LEU A 46 15.39 25.95 -2.99
C LEU A 46 15.03 26.97 -1.91
N LYS A 47 16.02 27.46 -1.15
CA LYS A 47 15.85 28.41 -0.04
C LYS A 47 14.72 28.02 0.90
N LEU A 48 14.61 26.72 1.20
CA LEU A 48 13.63 26.20 2.15
C LEU A 48 13.96 26.74 3.54
N PRO A 49 12.93 27.06 4.36
CA PRO A 49 13.13 27.44 5.76
C PRO A 49 13.94 26.41 6.55
N LYS A 50 13.80 25.13 6.18
CA LYS A 50 14.58 24.01 6.69
C LYS A 50 15.02 23.15 5.52
N ALA A 51 16.33 22.97 5.36
CA ALA A 51 16.90 22.06 4.38
C ALA A 51 16.55 20.62 4.73
N PHE A 52 16.32 19.79 3.71
CA PHE A 52 16.27 18.34 3.93
C PHE A 52 17.67 17.86 4.29
N ASN A 53 17.73 16.95 5.26
CA ASN A 53 18.95 16.21 5.59
C ASN A 53 18.81 14.73 5.19
N SER A 54 19.90 13.97 5.34
CA SER A 54 19.93 12.55 4.99
C SER A 54 18.90 11.73 5.77
N SER A 55 18.60 12.07 7.02
CA SER A 55 17.59 11.39 7.83
C SER A 55 16.17 11.67 7.32
N ASP A 56 15.88 12.91 6.89
CA ASP A 56 14.60 13.23 6.27
C ASP A 56 14.39 12.41 4.98
N ILE A 57 15.43 12.29 4.15
CA ILE A 57 15.37 11.48 2.92
C ILE A 57 15.20 9.99 3.25
N GLN A 58 15.87 9.49 4.28
CA GLN A 58 15.73 8.11 4.73
C GLN A 58 14.31 7.82 5.21
N PHE A 59 13.72 8.72 6.02
CA PHE A 59 12.33 8.64 6.43
C PHE A 59 11.37 8.60 5.23
N LEU A 60 11.57 9.47 4.23
CA LEU A 60 10.71 9.48 3.03
C LEU A 60 10.82 8.19 2.22
N LYS A 61 12.01 7.58 2.12
CA LYS A 61 12.20 6.26 1.50
C LYS A 61 11.46 5.17 2.25
N GLU A 62 11.55 5.19 3.57
CA GLU A 62 10.85 4.25 4.43
C GLU A 62 9.33 4.41 4.31
N PHE A 63 8.82 5.64 4.27
CA PHE A 63 7.41 5.94 4.03
C PHE A 63 6.93 5.38 2.69
N VAL A 64 7.68 5.60 1.60
CA VAL A 64 7.32 5.08 0.27
C VAL A 64 7.30 3.56 0.27
N ARG A 65 8.26 2.91 0.94
CA ARG A 65 8.29 1.45 1.09
C ARG A 65 7.07 0.94 1.88
N CYS A 66 6.70 1.60 2.96
CA CYS A 66 5.53 1.26 3.79
C CYS A 66 4.20 1.42 3.03
N SER A 67 4.05 2.52 2.29
CA SER A 67 2.79 2.88 1.62
C SER A 67 2.61 2.22 0.25
N LYS A 68 3.68 1.70 -0.35
CA LYS A 68 3.64 1.04 -1.67
C LYS A 68 2.66 -0.15 -1.74
N PRO A 69 2.65 -1.13 -0.81
CA PRO A 69 1.69 -2.23 -0.85
C PRO A 69 0.24 -1.73 -0.87
N LEU A 70 -0.08 -0.71 -0.07
CA LEU A 70 -1.41 -0.12 -0.02
C LEU A 70 -1.77 0.59 -1.34
N ALA A 71 -0.86 1.38 -1.90
CA ALA A 71 -1.07 2.04 -3.19
C ALA A 71 -1.33 1.03 -4.31
N CYS A 72 -0.53 -0.04 -4.39
CA CYS A 72 -0.72 -1.11 -5.36
C CYS A 72 -2.04 -1.88 -5.15
N ALA A 73 -2.42 -2.14 -3.90
CA ALA A 73 -3.70 -2.78 -3.58
C ALA A 73 -4.88 -1.92 -4.05
N ILE A 74 -4.85 -0.61 -3.79
CA ILE A 74 -5.87 0.34 -4.25
C ILE A 74 -5.95 0.33 -5.78
N ASP A 75 -4.82 0.44 -6.49
CA ASP A 75 -4.81 0.46 -7.95
C ASP A 75 -5.37 -0.85 -8.54
N ARG A 76 -5.02 -2.01 -7.95
CA ARG A 76 -5.57 -3.32 -8.37
C ARG A 76 -7.08 -3.39 -8.17
N LEU A 77 -7.57 -2.97 -7.01
CA LEU A 77 -9.01 -2.98 -6.68
C LEU A 77 -9.81 -1.94 -7.49
N GLN A 78 -9.16 -0.88 -7.98
CA GLN A 78 -9.79 0.11 -8.85
C GLN A 78 -9.79 -0.31 -10.33
N ALA A 79 -8.76 -1.07 -10.76
CA ALA A 79 -8.66 -1.58 -12.11
C ALA A 79 -9.57 -2.80 -12.34
N ASP A 80 -9.70 -3.65 -11.34
CA ASP A 80 -10.57 -4.82 -11.38
C ASP A 80 -11.99 -4.45 -10.93
N LYS A 81 -12.98 -4.65 -11.81
CA LYS A 81 -14.40 -4.46 -11.49
C LYS A 81 -15.03 -5.72 -10.87
N SER A 82 -14.25 -6.78 -10.71
CA SER A 82 -14.72 -8.07 -10.26
C SER A 82 -14.39 -8.32 -8.79
N TYR A 83 -15.25 -9.10 -8.14
CA TYR A 83 -15.10 -9.44 -6.72
C TYR A 83 -13.99 -10.48 -6.47
N TYR A 84 -13.52 -11.16 -7.52
CA TYR A 84 -12.53 -12.25 -7.47
C TYR A 84 -11.18 -11.83 -6.88
N GLY A 85 -10.77 -10.59 -7.10
CA GLY A 85 -9.48 -10.07 -6.66
C GLY A 85 -9.46 -9.48 -5.26
N VAL A 86 -10.62 -9.28 -4.61
CA VAL A 86 -10.71 -8.49 -3.38
C VAL A 86 -9.97 -9.16 -2.22
N LEU A 87 -10.39 -10.38 -1.87
CA LEU A 87 -9.81 -11.12 -0.75
C LEU A 87 -8.32 -11.41 -0.94
N PRO A 88 -7.85 -11.92 -2.10
CA PRO A 88 -6.41 -12.16 -2.32
C PRO A 88 -5.57 -10.88 -2.23
N THR A 89 -6.11 -9.74 -2.70
CA THR A 89 -5.39 -8.46 -2.65
C THR A 89 -5.25 -7.96 -1.21
N LEU A 90 -6.31 -8.07 -0.39
CA LEU A 90 -6.26 -7.67 1.02
C LEU A 90 -5.31 -8.55 1.84
N ILE A 91 -5.27 -9.86 1.57
CA ILE A 91 -4.33 -10.79 2.22
C ILE A 91 -2.90 -10.45 1.84
N SER A 92 -2.64 -10.23 0.55
CA SER A 92 -1.30 -9.84 0.06
C SER A 92 -0.84 -8.52 0.70
N LEU A 93 -1.74 -7.53 0.80
CA LEU A 93 -1.46 -6.26 1.47
C LEU A 93 -1.02 -6.47 2.92
N LYS A 94 -1.78 -7.28 3.69
CA LYS A 94 -1.44 -7.57 5.09
C LYS A 94 -0.11 -8.32 5.20
N TYR A 95 0.16 -9.27 4.31
CA TYR A 95 1.41 -10.02 4.27
C TYR A 95 2.61 -9.09 4.04
N ASP A 96 2.54 -8.22 3.03
CA ASP A 96 3.61 -7.27 2.70
C ASP A 96 3.87 -6.29 3.86
N LEU A 97 2.82 -5.80 4.53
CA LEU A 97 2.96 -4.90 5.68
C LEU A 97 3.50 -5.62 6.93
N LYS A 98 3.14 -6.88 7.16
CA LYS A 98 3.72 -7.68 8.25
C LYS A 98 5.21 -7.92 8.03
N ASN A 99 5.62 -8.25 6.80
CA ASN A 99 7.03 -8.37 6.44
C ASN A 99 7.78 -7.04 6.59
N PHE A 100 7.13 -5.93 6.25
CA PHE A 100 7.69 -4.59 6.47
C PHE A 100 7.92 -4.30 7.96
N ILE A 101 6.98 -4.67 8.84
CA ILE A 101 7.12 -4.50 10.30
C ILE A 101 8.21 -5.41 10.88
N ALA A 102 8.34 -6.63 10.34
CA ALA A 102 9.33 -7.61 10.79
C ALA A 102 10.78 -7.23 10.39
N ASP A 103 10.96 -6.31 9.47
CA ASP A 103 12.28 -5.84 9.06
C ASP A 103 12.93 -4.96 10.15
N GLU A 104 14.09 -5.38 10.63
CA GLU A 104 14.87 -4.67 11.67
C GLU A 104 15.40 -3.32 11.20
N ILE A 105 15.56 -3.13 9.88
CA ILE A 105 16.04 -1.87 9.29
C ILE A 105 14.96 -0.77 9.35
N VAL A 106 13.69 -1.16 9.47
CA VAL A 106 12.56 -0.22 9.54
C VAL A 106 12.46 0.36 10.95
N VAL A 107 12.43 1.68 11.07
CA VAL A 107 12.45 2.38 12.37
C VAL A 107 11.20 3.24 12.54
N ASP A 108 10.91 4.11 11.58
CA ASP A 108 9.95 5.21 11.76
C ASP A 108 8.51 4.84 11.37
N CYS A 109 8.33 3.97 10.38
CA CYS A 109 7.05 3.74 9.71
C CYS A 109 6.31 2.48 10.19
N LYS A 110 6.81 1.79 11.21
CA LYS A 110 6.11 0.63 11.83
C LYS A 110 4.70 0.99 12.32
N PRO A 111 4.50 2.10 13.06
CA PRO A 111 3.15 2.48 13.51
C PRO A 111 2.18 2.75 12.36
N LEU A 112 2.66 3.26 11.23
CA LEU A 112 1.84 3.47 10.05
C LEU A 112 1.41 2.13 9.43
N ALA A 113 2.32 1.18 9.28
CA ALA A 113 2.00 -0.15 8.77
C ALA A 113 0.97 -0.88 9.66
N GLU A 114 1.14 -0.80 10.99
CA GLU A 114 0.20 -1.35 11.97
C GLU A 114 -1.18 -0.69 11.87
N ALA A 115 -1.23 0.64 11.75
CA ALA A 115 -2.48 1.36 11.59
C ALA A 115 -3.21 0.97 10.30
N ILE A 116 -2.49 0.74 9.19
CA ILE A 116 -3.07 0.26 7.94
C ILE A 116 -3.64 -1.14 8.11
N ILE A 117 -2.88 -2.08 8.71
CA ILE A 117 -3.35 -3.45 8.97
C ILE A 117 -4.63 -3.40 9.83
N LYS A 118 -4.60 -2.65 10.93
CA LYS A 118 -5.76 -2.49 11.82
C LYS A 118 -6.97 -1.95 11.08
N GLY A 119 -6.82 -0.90 10.28
CA GLY A 119 -7.92 -0.33 9.50
C GLY A 119 -8.48 -1.29 8.45
N VAL A 120 -7.63 -2.12 7.85
CA VAL A 120 -8.06 -3.20 6.93
C VAL A 120 -8.85 -4.27 7.68
N ASP A 121 -8.35 -4.70 8.84
CA ASP A 121 -8.99 -5.73 9.65
C ASP A 121 -10.36 -5.27 10.17
N GLU A 122 -10.46 -4.06 10.70
CA GLU A 122 -11.73 -3.50 11.19
C GLU A 122 -12.75 -3.30 10.06
N ARG A 123 -12.31 -2.80 8.91
CA ARG A 123 -13.20 -2.51 7.78
C ARG A 123 -13.68 -3.76 7.05
N PHE A 124 -12.80 -4.74 6.89
CA PHE A 124 -13.04 -5.93 6.06
C PHE A 124 -13.14 -7.22 6.89
N GLN A 125 -13.33 -7.13 8.21
CA GLN A 125 -13.42 -8.27 9.12
C GLN A 125 -14.28 -9.41 8.56
N LYS A 126 -15.46 -9.08 8.02
CA LYS A 126 -16.42 -10.06 7.47
C LYS A 126 -15.88 -10.81 6.25
N LEU A 127 -15.01 -10.20 5.45
CA LEU A 127 -14.40 -10.83 4.29
C LEU A 127 -13.30 -11.83 4.67
N PHE A 128 -12.78 -11.73 5.89
CA PHE A 128 -11.74 -12.65 6.39
C PHE A 128 -12.32 -13.82 7.18
N ASP A 129 -13.63 -13.85 7.44
CA ASP A 129 -14.28 -14.91 8.20
C ASP A 129 -14.91 -15.93 7.22
N PRO A 130 -14.32 -17.12 7.05
CA PRO A 130 -14.85 -18.14 6.13
C PRO A 130 -16.14 -18.77 6.63
N SER A 131 -16.55 -18.52 7.90
CA SER A 131 -17.79 -19.04 8.47
C SER A 131 -19.02 -18.20 8.10
N GLN A 132 -18.85 -16.93 7.72
CA GLN A 132 -19.96 -16.06 7.31
C GLN A 132 -20.66 -16.59 6.06
N LEU A 133 -21.99 -16.42 6.00
CA LEU A 133 -22.86 -16.98 4.96
C LEU A 133 -22.65 -16.36 3.56
N ASP A 134 -22.05 -15.17 3.47
CA ASP A 134 -21.71 -14.50 2.21
C ASP A 134 -20.36 -15.02 1.67
N ALA A 135 -20.26 -16.35 1.44
CA ALA A 135 -19.05 -17.08 1.03
C ALA A 135 -18.47 -16.68 -0.33
N ASP A 136 -19.17 -15.81 -1.05
CA ASP A 136 -18.85 -15.32 -2.38
C ASP A 136 -17.39 -14.86 -2.57
N PRO A 137 -16.69 -14.18 -1.63
CA PRO A 137 -15.33 -13.71 -1.89
C PRO A 137 -14.31 -14.86 -1.84
N PHE A 138 -14.53 -15.88 -0.99
CA PHE A 138 -13.66 -17.05 -0.91
C PHE A 138 -13.82 -17.93 -2.16
N ILE A 139 -15.07 -18.17 -2.57
CA ILE A 139 -15.39 -18.91 -3.80
C ILE A 139 -14.90 -18.14 -5.03
N ALA A 140 -15.09 -16.82 -5.06
CA ALA A 140 -14.58 -15.97 -6.12
C ALA A 140 -13.04 -16.03 -6.21
N ALA A 141 -12.36 -15.89 -5.07
CA ALA A 141 -10.90 -15.92 -4.99
C ALA A 141 -10.30 -17.27 -5.43
N ILE A 142 -10.92 -18.40 -5.05
CA ILE A 142 -10.43 -19.74 -5.41
C ILE A 142 -10.70 -20.08 -6.88
N SER A 143 -11.81 -19.58 -7.43
CA SER A 143 -12.21 -19.77 -8.83
C SER A 143 -11.30 -19.04 -9.82
N HIS A 144 -10.58 -18.00 -9.37
CA HIS A 144 -9.76 -17.18 -10.24
C HIS A 144 -8.41 -17.86 -10.56
N PRO A 145 -8.08 -18.13 -11.84
CA PRO A 145 -6.91 -18.92 -12.22
C PRO A 145 -5.56 -18.34 -11.75
N GLN A 146 -5.47 -17.02 -11.55
CA GLN A 146 -4.24 -16.37 -11.07
C GLN A 146 -4.01 -16.54 -9.56
N PHE A 147 -5.08 -16.71 -8.77
CA PHE A 147 -4.99 -16.75 -7.31
C PHE A 147 -5.06 -18.19 -6.78
N LYS A 148 -5.96 -19.02 -7.35
CA LYS A 148 -6.23 -20.42 -6.96
C LYS A 148 -6.22 -20.57 -5.43
N GLY A 149 -5.16 -21.14 -4.86
CA GLY A 149 -5.02 -21.35 -3.41
C GLY A 149 -3.81 -20.68 -2.77
N ARG A 150 -3.05 -19.82 -3.46
CA ARG A 150 -1.80 -19.26 -2.89
C ARG A 150 -2.03 -18.41 -1.64
N TRP A 151 -3.20 -17.81 -1.53
CA TRP A 151 -3.61 -16.96 -0.40
C TRP A 151 -4.18 -17.76 0.78
N LEU A 152 -4.58 -19.03 0.55
CA LEU A 152 -5.15 -19.91 1.58
C LEU A 152 -4.14 -20.28 2.67
N THR A 153 -2.83 -20.23 2.37
CA THR A 153 -1.78 -20.49 3.36
C THR A 153 -1.75 -19.47 4.50
N SER A 154 -2.48 -18.36 4.37
CA SER A 154 -2.67 -17.37 5.43
C SER A 154 -3.78 -17.73 6.42
N PHE A 155 -4.49 -18.85 6.18
CA PHE A 155 -5.57 -19.38 7.03
C PHE A 155 -5.18 -20.72 7.66
N THR A 156 -5.84 -21.07 8.75
CA THR A 156 -5.69 -22.36 9.44
C THR A 156 -6.18 -23.54 8.59
N GLU A 157 -5.75 -24.76 8.93
CA GLU A 157 -6.20 -25.97 8.22
C GLU A 157 -7.71 -26.17 8.30
N GLU A 158 -8.35 -25.78 9.40
CA GLU A 158 -9.80 -25.88 9.58
C GLU A 158 -10.55 -24.91 8.64
N GLU A 159 -10.08 -23.67 8.56
CA GLU A 159 -10.62 -22.65 7.64
C GLU A 159 -10.42 -23.06 6.17
N GLN A 160 -9.27 -23.63 5.83
CA GLN A 160 -9.02 -24.14 4.48
C GLN A 160 -10.00 -25.28 4.12
N LYS A 161 -10.22 -26.23 5.03
CA LYS A 161 -11.21 -27.31 4.84
C LYS A 161 -12.62 -26.76 4.62
N LEU A 162 -13.01 -25.74 5.39
CA LEU A 162 -14.31 -25.10 5.26
C LEU A 162 -14.50 -24.45 3.89
N VAL A 163 -13.47 -23.74 3.37
CA VAL A 163 -13.50 -23.14 2.03
C VAL A 163 -13.60 -24.22 0.94
N HIS A 164 -12.88 -25.33 1.08
CA HIS A 164 -12.92 -26.43 0.11
C HIS A 164 -14.26 -27.18 0.12
N GLN A 165 -14.87 -27.37 1.29
CA GLN A 165 -16.21 -27.97 1.40
C GLN A 165 -17.25 -27.14 0.65
N ARG A 166 -17.25 -25.82 0.85
CA ARG A 166 -18.17 -24.90 0.16
C ARG A 166 -17.96 -24.83 -1.36
N PHE A 167 -16.78 -25.14 -1.88
CA PHE A 167 -16.53 -25.21 -3.32
C PHE A 167 -17.03 -26.52 -3.95
N SER A 168 -17.29 -27.54 -3.13
CA SER A 168 -17.70 -28.87 -3.59
C SER A 168 -19.21 -29.11 -3.53
N GLU A 169 -19.96 -28.18 -2.92
CA GLU A 169 -21.43 -28.11 -2.87
C GLU A 169 -22.00 -27.37 -4.09
#